data_AF-A0A7C4H5F4-F1
#
_entry.id   AF-A0A7C4H5F4-F1
#
_cell.length_a   1.000
_cell.length_b   1.000
_cell.length_c   1.000
_cell.angle_alpha   90.00
_cell.angle_beta   90.00
_cell.angle_gamma   90.00
#
_symmetry.space_group_name_H-M   'P 1'
#
loop_
_entity.id
_entity.type
_entity.pdbx_description
1 polymer ?
#
loop_
_entity_poly.entity_id
_entity_poly.type
_entity_poly.pdbx_seq_one_letter_code
_entity_poly.pdbx_strand_id
1 'polypeptide(L)'
;MTLRYYLQKIIESHEIGLISDDIFKEFFNILPKIDNIINEIEKIFDLKFPPIIIDPNLIIIKYPSSFTKTVVYALTKIQKLNSEYRLCIEISLPFILFAKEDLLKACLIHEFLHYIYATIIIGKKDIEKLSSQKPISPEVLIGFDDVYMVK
;
A
#
# COMPACT_ATOMS: atom_id res chain seq x y z
N MET A 1 21.38 -2.79 -10.12
CA MET A 1 20.14 -1.97 -10.06
C MET A 1 19.08 -2.85 -9.43
N THR A 2 18.77 -2.68 -8.16
CA THR A 2 17.75 -3.50 -7.49
C THR A 2 16.38 -3.08 -8.03
N LEU A 3 15.64 -3.98 -8.67
CA LEU A 3 14.28 -3.69 -9.11
C LEU A 3 13.44 -3.37 -7.86
N ARG A 4 13.01 -2.11 -7.73
CA ARG A 4 12.17 -1.64 -6.61
C ARG A 4 10.72 -2.15 -6.74
N TYR A 5 10.26 -2.27 -7.99
CA TYR A 5 8.89 -2.66 -8.33
C TYR A 5 8.80 -4.12 -8.79
N TYR A 6 7.76 -4.81 -8.34
CA TYR A 6 7.35 -6.12 -8.79
C TYR A 6 6.10 -5.96 -9.67
N LEU A 7 6.31 -6.00 -10.98
CA LEU A 7 5.32 -5.63 -12.00
C LEU A 7 4.58 -6.81 -12.62
N GLN A 8 4.84 -8.04 -12.16
CA GLN A 8 4.29 -9.26 -12.76
C GLN A 8 2.76 -9.21 -12.91
N LYS A 9 2.03 -8.79 -11.88
CA LYS A 9 0.57 -8.65 -11.93
C LYS A 9 0.09 -7.67 -13.01
N ILE A 10 0.83 -6.58 -13.23
CA ILE A 10 0.50 -5.56 -14.23
C ILE A 10 0.75 -6.08 -15.63
N ILE A 11 1.88 -6.76 -15.84
CA ILE A 11 2.22 -7.38 -17.12
C ILE A 11 1.20 -8.45 -17.47
N GLU A 12 0.92 -9.38 -16.56
CA GLU A 12 -0.08 -10.45 -16.76
C GLU A 12 -1.47 -9.87 -17.05
N SER A 13 -1.87 -8.81 -16.34
CA SER A 13 -3.17 -8.16 -16.56
C SER A 13 -3.28 -7.43 -17.89
N HIS A 14 -2.17 -6.88 -18.40
CA HIS A 14 -2.10 -6.31 -19.73
C HIS A 14 -2.16 -7.41 -20.81
N GLU A 15 -1.40 -8.49 -20.65
CA GLU A 15 -1.37 -9.61 -21.60
C GLU A 15 -2.75 -10.27 -21.78
N ILE A 16 -3.55 -10.37 -20.71
CA ILE A 16 -4.92 -10.93 -20.77
C ILE A 16 -6.00 -9.87 -21.14
N GLY A 17 -5.60 -8.62 -21.39
CA GLY A 17 -6.49 -7.54 -21.84
C GLY A 17 -7.34 -6.87 -20.75
N LEU A 18 -7.02 -7.06 -19.45
CA LEU A 18 -7.68 -6.32 -18.36
C LEU A 18 -7.18 -4.86 -18.26
N ILE A 19 -5.93 -4.62 -18.67
CA ILE A 19 -5.34 -3.28 -18.78
C ILE A 19 -5.17 -2.96 -20.26
N SER A 20 -5.64 -1.79 -20.71
CA SER A 20 -5.43 -1.35 -22.09
C SER A 20 -4.00 -0.83 -22.32
N ASP A 21 -3.55 -0.79 -23.58
CA ASP A 21 -2.23 -0.26 -23.95
C ASP A 21 -2.01 1.18 -23.43
N ASP A 22 -3.06 2.01 -23.49
CA ASP A 22 -3.00 3.40 -23.01
C ASP A 22 -2.72 3.46 -21.50
N ILE A 23 -3.44 2.67 -20.70
CA ILE A 23 -3.28 2.61 -19.24
C ILE A 23 -1.91 2.02 -18.89
N PHE A 24 -1.48 0.97 -19.60
CA PHE A 24 -0.17 0.34 -19.39
C PHE A 24 0.96 1.33 -19.67
N LYS A 25 0.86 2.10 -20.75
CA LYS A 25 1.82 3.16 -21.09
C LYS A 25 1.81 4.29 -20.05
N GLU A 26 0.63 4.75 -19.64
CA GLU A 26 0.48 5.79 -18.62
C GLU A 26 1.09 5.38 -17.28
N PHE A 27 0.90 4.12 -16.89
CA PHE A 27 1.53 3.55 -15.69
C PHE A 27 3.04 3.72 -15.69
N PHE A 28 3.74 3.32 -16.76
CA PHE A 28 5.19 3.49 -16.85
C PHE A 28 5.63 4.96 -16.88
N ASN A 29 4.82 5.85 -17.44
CA ASN A 29 5.11 7.29 -17.44
C ASN A 29 5.02 7.91 -16.03
N ILE A 30 4.22 7.33 -15.13
CA ILE A 30 4.05 7.81 -13.75
C ILE A 30 5.15 7.27 -12.81
N LEU A 31 5.77 6.13 -13.09
CA LEU A 31 6.79 5.54 -12.22
C LEU A 31 7.92 6.50 -11.81
N PRO A 32 8.50 7.34 -12.69
CA PRO A 32 9.54 8.29 -12.29
C PRO A 32 9.08 9.28 -11.21
N LYS A 33 7.80 9.67 -11.24
CA LYS A 33 7.21 10.54 -10.21
C LYS A 33 7.16 9.84 -8.86
N ILE A 34 6.77 8.56 -8.85
CA ILE A 34 6.75 7.74 -7.63
C ILE A 34 8.17 7.56 -7.09
N ASP A 35 9.14 7.29 -7.97
CA ASP A 35 10.54 7.16 -7.57
C ASP A 35 11.07 8.41 -6.88
N ASN A 36 10.72 9.61 -7.37
CA ASN A 36 11.10 10.87 -6.71
C ASN A 36 10.53 10.96 -5.29
N ILE A 37 9.23 10.67 -5.11
CA ILE A 37 8.59 10.67 -3.78
C ILE A 37 9.29 9.68 -2.86
N ILE A 38 9.58 8.46 -3.35
CA ILE A 38 10.23 7.43 -2.53
C ILE A 38 11.65 7.85 -2.16
N ASN A 39 12.42 8.40 -3.09
CA ASN A 39 13.78 8.87 -2.82
C ASN A 39 13.79 9.99 -1.75
N GLU A 40 12.78 10.88 -1.77
CA GLU A 40 12.60 11.87 -0.69
C GLU A 40 12.32 11.21 0.66
N ILE A 41 11.44 10.21 0.70
CA ILE A 41 11.13 9.46 1.92
C ILE A 41 12.39 8.75 2.45
N GLU A 42 13.10 8.01 1.60
CA GLU A 42 14.34 7.32 1.99
C GLU A 42 15.39 8.29 2.55
N LYS A 43 15.52 9.47 1.93
CA LYS A 43 16.43 10.53 2.39
C LYS A 43 16.04 11.10 3.75
N ILE A 44 14.75 11.27 4.03
CA ILE A 44 14.25 11.82 5.30
C ILE A 44 14.45 10.82 6.43
N PHE A 45 14.14 9.55 6.19
CA PHE A 45 14.18 8.50 7.21
C PHE A 45 15.54 7.82 7.34
N ASP A 46 16.48 8.05 6.40
CA ASP A 46 17.76 7.36 6.28
C ASP A 46 17.62 5.82 6.27
N LEU A 47 16.56 5.35 5.58
CA LEU A 47 16.19 3.94 5.49
C LEU A 47 15.76 3.61 4.07
N LYS A 48 16.04 2.38 3.62
CA LYS A 48 15.56 1.90 2.32
C LYS A 48 14.07 1.60 2.38
N PHE A 49 13.36 2.05 1.35
CA PHE A 49 11.96 1.73 1.13
C PHE A 49 11.83 0.24 0.77
N PRO A 50 10.78 -0.45 1.25
CA PRO A 50 10.56 -1.84 0.91
C PRO A 50 10.27 -2.05 -0.58
N PRO A 51 10.36 -3.31 -1.05
CA PRO A 51 9.78 -3.73 -2.32
C PRO A 51 8.33 -3.26 -2.48
N ILE A 52 8.02 -2.79 -3.68
CA ILE A 52 6.66 -2.35 -4.05
C ILE A 52 6.05 -3.35 -5.02
N ILE A 53 4.82 -3.76 -4.76
CA ILE A 53 4.01 -4.55 -5.68
C ILE A 53 2.88 -3.68 -6.19
N ILE A 54 2.63 -3.70 -7.50
CA ILE A 54 1.49 -2.97 -8.07
C ILE A 54 0.37 -3.97 -8.32
N ASP A 55 -0.77 -3.78 -7.67
CA ASP A 55 -1.97 -4.56 -7.93
C ASP A 55 -2.83 -3.86 -8.98
N PRO A 56 -3.24 -4.52 -10.07
CA PRO A 56 -4.13 -3.92 -11.07
C PRO A 56 -5.49 -3.51 -10.49
N ASN A 57 -5.92 -4.10 -9.38
CA ASN A 57 -7.25 -3.92 -8.82
C ASN A 57 -7.29 -2.91 -7.67
N LEU A 58 -8.43 -2.22 -7.56
CA LEU A 58 -8.79 -1.46 -6.37
C LEU A 58 -9.72 -2.31 -5.49
N ILE A 59 -9.31 -2.55 -4.25
CA ILE A 59 -10.11 -3.35 -3.32
C ILE A 59 -11.11 -2.44 -2.60
N ILE A 60 -12.38 -2.85 -2.61
CA ILE A 60 -13.46 -2.17 -1.88
C ILE A 60 -14.06 -3.16 -0.89
N ILE A 61 -13.94 -2.84 0.40
CA ILE A 61 -14.52 -3.62 1.49
C ILE A 61 -15.93 -3.09 1.74
N LYS A 62 -16.92 -3.98 1.66
CA LYS A 62 -18.31 -3.68 2.01
C LYS A 62 -18.66 -4.39 3.32
N TYR A 63 -19.12 -3.63 4.30
CA TYR A 63 -19.57 -4.21 5.56
C TYR A 63 -21.02 -4.69 5.44
N PRO A 64 -21.35 -5.95 5.77
CA PRO A 64 -22.71 -6.48 5.57
C PRO A 64 -23.77 -5.76 6.42
N SER A 65 -23.38 -5.26 7.60
CA SER A 65 -24.27 -4.70 8.61
C SER A 65 -24.33 -3.17 8.60
N SER A 66 -23.57 -2.48 7.74
CA SER A 66 -23.57 -1.03 7.62
C SER A 66 -23.52 -0.62 6.14
N PHE A 67 -24.09 0.54 5.80
CA PHE A 67 -23.97 1.09 4.45
C PHE A 67 -22.57 1.65 4.13
N THR A 68 -21.60 1.47 5.04
CA THR A 68 -20.23 1.94 4.88
C THR A 68 -19.42 1.01 3.97
N LYS A 69 -18.59 1.64 3.14
CA LYS A 69 -17.61 0.98 2.27
C LYS A 69 -16.26 1.63 2.52
N THR A 70 -15.21 0.82 2.56
CA THR A 70 -13.83 1.29 2.71
C THR A 70 -13.04 0.89 1.48
N VAL A 71 -12.22 1.81 0.98
CA VAL A 71 -11.33 1.57 -0.15
C VAL A 71 -9.93 1.29 0.38
N VAL A 72 -9.28 0.24 -0.13
CA VAL A 72 -7.89 -0.07 0.21
C VAL A 72 -7.01 0.35 -0.97
N TYR A 73 -6.34 1.48 -0.81
CA TYR A 73 -5.48 2.05 -1.86
C TYR A 73 -4.09 1.43 -1.89
N ALA A 74 -3.54 1.18 -0.70
CA ALA A 74 -2.27 0.50 -0.48
C ALA A 74 -2.35 -0.30 0.81
N LEU A 75 -1.45 -1.27 0.97
CA LEU A 75 -1.35 -2.08 2.17
C LEU A 75 0.06 -2.68 2.32
N THR A 76 0.55 -2.69 3.55
CA THR A 76 1.80 -3.36 3.92
C THR A 76 1.53 -4.82 4.26
N LYS A 77 2.12 -5.76 3.52
CA LYS A 77 1.93 -7.20 3.77
C LYS A 77 3.14 -8.05 3.43
N ILE A 78 3.18 -9.25 4.00
CA ILE A 78 4.15 -10.27 3.63
C ILE A 78 3.71 -10.90 2.30
N GLN A 79 4.62 -10.94 1.34
CA GLN A 79 4.42 -11.52 0.01
C GLN A 79 5.55 -12.51 -0.30
N LYS A 80 5.24 -13.56 -1.05
CA LYS A 80 6.23 -14.52 -1.52
C LYS A 80 6.83 -14.01 -2.83
N LEU A 81 8.08 -13.57 -2.79
CA LEU A 81 8.83 -13.02 -3.93
C LEU A 81 10.07 -13.88 -4.18
N ASN A 82 10.21 -14.42 -5.39
CA ASN A 82 11.36 -15.27 -5.78
C ASN A 82 11.68 -16.38 -4.76
N SER A 83 10.64 -17.05 -4.27
CA SER A 83 10.71 -18.11 -3.23
C SER A 83 11.03 -17.66 -1.80
N GLU A 84 11.20 -16.37 -1.55
CA GLU A 84 11.39 -15.79 -0.21
C GLU A 84 10.16 -15.01 0.25
N TYR A 85 9.83 -15.06 1.54
CA TYR A 85 8.82 -14.16 2.10
C TYR A 85 9.46 -12.81 2.42
N ARG A 86 8.88 -11.74 1.88
CA ARG A 86 9.34 -10.37 2.09
C ARG A 86 8.17 -9.49 2.51
N LEU A 87 8.40 -8.61 3.48
CA LEU A 87 7.46 -7.56 3.82
C LEU A 87 7.53 -6.48 2.72
N CYS A 88 6.40 -6.19 2.10
CA CYS A 88 6.28 -5.34 0.92
C CYS A 88 5.14 -4.34 1.12
N ILE A 89 5.15 -3.28 0.32
CA ILE A 89 4.02 -2.37 0.17
C ILE A 89 3.34 -2.72 -1.16
N GLU A 90 2.07 -3.13 -1.11
CA GLU A 90 1.25 -3.33 -2.29
C GLU A 90 0.39 -2.08 -2.52
N ILE A 91 0.37 -1.56 -3.74
CA ILE A 91 -0.35 -0.33 -4.10
C ILE A 91 -1.24 -0.62 -5.30
N SER A 92 -2.48 -0.14 -5.28
CA SER A 92 -3.40 -0.31 -6.40
C SER A 92 -3.04 0.60 -7.58
N LEU A 93 -3.13 0.05 -8.79
CA LEU A 93 -2.89 0.76 -10.04
C LEU A 93 -3.83 1.98 -10.19
N PRO A 94 -5.15 1.87 -9.95
CA PRO A 94 -6.04 3.03 -10.03
C PRO A 94 -5.62 4.16 -9.09
N PHE A 95 -5.12 3.84 -7.89
CA PHE A 95 -4.62 4.87 -6.98
C PHE A 95 -3.39 5.58 -7.55
N ILE A 96 -2.43 4.84 -8.10
CA ILE A 96 -1.23 5.42 -8.72
C ILE A 96 -1.57 6.36 -9.89
N LEU A 97 -2.51 5.96 -10.74
CA LEU A 97 -2.87 6.73 -11.94
C LEU A 97 -3.63 8.01 -11.59
N PHE A 98 -4.53 7.95 -10.61
CA PHE A 98 -5.53 9.01 -10.38
C PHE A 98 -5.31 9.83 -9.10
N ALA A 99 -4.43 9.40 -8.18
CA ALA A 99 -4.19 10.15 -6.96
C ALA A 99 -3.43 11.46 -7.23
N LYS A 100 -3.79 12.50 -6.48
CA LYS A 100 -2.95 13.70 -6.37
C LYS A 100 -1.63 13.33 -5.72
N GLU A 101 -0.58 14.06 -6.08
CA GLU A 101 0.78 13.82 -5.59
C GLU A 101 0.88 13.81 -4.06
N ASP A 102 0.29 14.80 -3.40
CA ASP A 102 0.31 14.91 -1.94
C ASP A 102 -0.39 13.72 -1.27
N LEU A 103 -1.47 13.23 -1.87
CA LEU A 103 -2.21 12.07 -1.37
C LEU A 103 -1.40 10.78 -1.56
N LEU A 104 -0.76 10.61 -2.71
CA LEU A 104 0.13 9.49 -2.99
C LEU A 104 1.31 9.48 -2.02
N LYS A 105 1.94 10.64 -1.78
CA LYS A 105 3.03 10.82 -0.83
C LYS A 105 2.60 10.50 0.60
N ALA A 106 1.45 11.01 1.05
CA ALA A 106 0.92 10.71 2.37
C ALA A 106 0.65 9.21 2.56
N CYS A 107 0.05 8.56 1.56
CA CYS A 107 -0.22 7.12 1.59
C CYS A 107 1.08 6.30 1.61
N LEU A 108 2.08 6.65 0.79
CA LEU A 108 3.38 5.98 0.79
C LEU A 108 4.11 6.11 2.13
N ILE A 109 4.08 7.29 2.75
CA ILE A 109 4.67 7.51 4.09
C ILE A 109 3.93 6.67 5.13
N HIS A 110 2.60 6.64 5.10
CA HIS A 110 1.77 5.85 6.01
C HIS A 110 2.14 4.36 5.96
N GLU A 111 2.18 3.78 4.75
CA GLU A 111 2.58 2.38 4.58
C GLU A 111 4.04 2.14 4.95
N PHE A 112 4.93 3.10 4.70
CA PHE A 112 6.32 2.98 5.11
C PHE A 112 6.50 2.92 6.63
N LEU A 113 5.70 3.68 7.39
CA LEU A 113 5.68 3.60 8.85
C LEU A 113 5.18 2.23 9.32
N HIS A 114 4.15 1.66 8.67
CA HIS A 114 3.70 0.30 8.93
C HIS A 114 4.81 -0.74 8.64
N TYR A 115 5.55 -0.56 7.55
CA TYR A 115 6.70 -1.40 7.21
C TYR A 115 7.78 -1.35 8.29
N ILE A 116 8.17 -0.15 8.75
CA ILE A 116 9.17 0.02 9.82
C ILE A 116 8.69 -0.66 11.10
N TYR A 117 7.44 -0.41 11.51
CA TYR A 117 6.86 -1.01 12.71
C TYR A 117 6.89 -2.55 12.64
N ALA A 118 6.35 -3.13 11.57
CA ALA A 118 6.31 -4.57 11.40
C ALA A 118 7.73 -5.17 11.36
N THR A 119 8.69 -4.50 10.74
CA THR A 119 10.11 -4.93 10.71
C THR A 119 10.71 -4.96 12.11
N ILE A 120 10.47 -3.93 12.93
CA ILE A 120 10.94 -3.87 14.32
C ILE A 120 10.31 -4.99 15.16
N ILE A 121 9.01 -5.20 15.03
CA ILE A 121 8.28 -6.22 15.79
C ILE A 121 8.72 -7.64 15.40
N ILE A 122 8.85 -7.93 14.10
CA ILE A 122 9.35 -9.21 13.59
C ILE A 122 10.79 -9.44 14.06
N GLY A 123 11.64 -8.41 14.00
CA GLY A 123 13.03 -8.49 14.48
C GLY A 123 13.14 -8.80 15.98
N LYS A 124 12.19 -8.31 16.78
CA LYS A 124 12.06 -8.63 18.21
C LYS A 124 11.43 -10.00 18.50
N LYS A 125 11.00 -10.74 17.46
CA LYS A 125 10.22 -12.00 17.56
C LYS A 125 8.91 -11.84 18.35
N ASP A 126 8.37 -10.63 18.39
CA ASP A 126 7.21 -10.27 19.21
C ASP A 126 5.93 -10.26 18.36
N ILE A 127 5.69 -11.35 17.62
CA ILE A 127 4.66 -11.43 16.57
C ILE A 127 3.24 -11.23 17.13
N GLU A 128 3.02 -11.53 18.42
CA GLU A 128 1.76 -11.27 19.12
C GLU A 128 1.38 -9.77 19.15
N LYS A 129 2.35 -8.87 19.00
CA LYS A 129 2.09 -7.43 18.84
C LYS A 129 1.58 -7.03 17.46
N LEU A 130 1.64 -7.94 16.48
CA LEU A 130 0.98 -7.75 15.18
C LEU A 130 -0.51 -8.13 15.24
N SER A 131 -0.90 -9.08 16.10
CA SER A 131 -2.31 -9.53 16.21
C SER A 131 -3.18 -8.62 17.07
N SER A 132 -2.57 -7.82 17.95
CA SER A 132 -3.27 -6.85 18.80
C SER A 132 -3.67 -5.56 18.07
N GLN A 133 -3.21 -5.36 16.84
CA GLN A 133 -3.70 -4.30 15.96
C GLN A 133 -4.68 -4.91 14.97
N LYS A 134 -5.98 -4.89 15.30
CA LYS A 134 -7.00 -4.97 14.24
C LYS A 134 -6.67 -3.88 13.21
N PRO A 135 -6.84 -4.13 11.90
CA PRO A 135 -6.66 -3.11 10.86
C PRO A 135 -7.86 -2.17 10.93
N ILE A 136 -7.90 -1.39 11.98
CA ILE A 136 -8.78 -0.27 12.15
C ILE A 136 -7.82 0.88 11.99
N SER A 137 -7.76 1.44 10.78
CA SER A 137 -7.03 2.68 10.57
C SER A 137 -7.48 3.69 11.65
N PRO A 138 -6.64 4.64 12.07
CA PRO A 138 -7.04 5.65 13.06
C PRO A 138 -8.41 6.29 12.73
N GLU A 139 -8.75 6.43 11.45
CA GLU A 139 -10.05 6.93 10.99
C GLU A 139 -11.24 5.99 11.30
N VAL A 140 -11.04 4.67 11.26
CA VAL A 140 -12.08 3.71 11.63
C VAL A 140 -12.23 3.63 13.16
N LEU A 141 -11.17 3.86 13.93
CA LEU A 141 -11.24 3.89 15.39
C LEU A 141 -11.94 5.17 15.87
N ILE A 142 -11.62 6.32 15.25
CA ILE A 142 -12.34 7.59 15.46
C ILE A 142 -13.82 7.44 15.06
N GLY A 143 -14.12 6.70 13.99
CA GLY A 143 -15.50 6.39 13.59
C GLY A 143 -16.27 5.47 14.55
N PHE A 144 -15.59 4.72 15.42
CA PHE A 144 -16.23 3.91 16.47
C PHE A 144 -16.21 4.59 17.85
N ASP A 145 -15.27 5.49 18.11
CA ASP A 145 -15.18 6.25 19.37
C ASP A 145 -16.06 7.52 19.36
N ASP A 146 -16.40 8.10 18.20
CA ASP A 146 -17.37 9.22 18.12
C ASP A 146 -18.84 8.79 18.33
N VAL A 147 -19.09 7.54 18.73
CA VAL A 147 -20.40 7.09 19.25
C VAL A 147 -20.53 7.37 20.76
N TYR A 148 -19.59 8.11 21.38
CA TYR A 148 -19.92 8.82 22.61
C TYR A 148 -20.95 9.92 22.30
N MET A 149 -22.20 9.57 22.58
CA MET A 149 -23.34 10.46 22.67
C MET A 149 -22.95 11.88 23.10
N VAL A 150 -23.10 12.82 22.17
CA VAL A 150 -23.42 14.20 22.53
C VAL A 150 -24.94 14.26 22.62
N LYS A 151 -25.44 14.54 23.81
CA LYS A 151 -26.85 14.85 24.08
C LYS A 151 -27.27 16.13 23.37
#